data_AF-A0A1M5TZV6-F1
#
_entry.id   AF-A0A1M5TZV6-F1
#
_cell.length_a   1.000
_cell.length_b   1.000
_cell.length_c   1.000
_cell.angle_alpha   90.00
_cell.angle_beta   90.00
_cell.angle_gamma   90.00
#
_symmetry.space_group_name_H-M   'P 1'
#
loop_
_entity.id
_entity.type
_entity.pdbx_description
1 polymer ?
#
loop_
_entity_poly.entity_id
_entity_poly.type
_entity_poly.pdbx_seq_one_letter_code
_entity_poly.pdbx_strand_id
1 'polypeptide(L)' 'MSNERIIRLLISKSNAYKDGYARALAKGDTYAAKKWKEGYQLIKERIYDLKQE' A
#
# COMPACT_ATOMS: atom_id res chain seq x y z
N MET A 1 -9.39 18.50 -2.98
CA MET A 1 -9.73 17.06 -2.78
C MET A 1 -9.93 16.88 -1.28
N SER A 2 -11.01 16.23 -0.82
CA SER A 2 -11.16 15.95 0.63
C SER A 2 -10.23 14.81 1.07
N ASN A 3 -9.79 14.84 2.33
CA ASN A 3 -9.01 13.76 2.96
C ASN A 3 -9.68 12.40 2.76
N GLU A 4 -11.01 12.36 2.84
CA GLU A 4 -11.80 11.15 2.61
C GLU A 4 -11.64 10.55 1.21
N ARG A 5 -11.59 11.39 0.16
CA ARG A 5 -11.38 10.92 -1.22
C ARG A 5 -9.95 10.39 -1.42
N ILE A 6 -8.97 11.04 -0.79
CA ILE A 6 -7.57 10.60 -0.83
C ILE A 6 -7.42 9.27 -0.10
N ILE A 7 -8.04 9.11 1.07
CA ILE A 7 -8.04 7.86 1.83
C ILE A 7 -8.63 6.71 1.00
N ARG A 8 -9.77 6.92 0.33
CA ARG A 8 -10.36 5.88 -0.54
C ARG A 8 -9.43 5.47 -1.68
N LEU A 9 -8.74 6.44 -2.30
CA LEU A 9 -7.74 6.17 -3.33
C LEU A 9 -6.56 5.36 -2.76
N LEU A 10 -6.06 5.73 -1.59
CA LEU A 10 -4.96 5.05 -0.91
C LEU A 10 -5.34 3.62 -0.51
N ILE A 11 -6.57 3.38 -0.06
CA ILE A 11 -7.08 2.03 0.21
C ILE A 11 -7.05 1.18 -1.07
N SER A 12 -7.55 1.71 -2.19
CA SER A 12 -7.49 1.01 -3.48
C SER A 12 -6.05 0.69 -3.90
N LYS A 13 -5.15 1.67 -3.74
CA LYS A 13 -3.72 1.49 -4.02
C LYS A 13 -3.11 0.42 -3.11
N SER A 14 -3.50 0.37 -1.83
CA SER A 14 -3.00 -0.63 -0.88
C SER A 14 -3.30 -2.08 -1.31
N ASN A 15 -4.44 -2.31 -1.99
CA ASN A 15 -4.77 -3.63 -2.55
C ASN A 15 -3.79 -4.02 -3.67
N ALA A 16 -3.43 -3.09 -4.55
CA ALA A 16 -2.42 -3.36 -5.59
C ALA A 16 -1.04 -3.71 -4.99
N TYR A 17 -0.64 -3.09 -3.87
CA TYR A 17 0.60 -3.46 -3.18
C TYR A 17 0.51 -4.85 -2.54
N LYS A 18 -0.64 -5.20 -1.94
CA LYS A 18 -0.87 -6.53 -1.37
C LYS A 18 -0.81 -7.62 -2.46
N ASP A 19 -1.44 -7.39 -3.61
CA ASP A 19 -1.41 -8.32 -4.74
C ASP A 19 -0.01 -8.41 -5.36
N GLY A 20 0.68 -7.28 -5.49
CA GLY A 20 2.08 -7.24 -5.93
C GLY A 20 3.00 -8.06 -5.03
N TYR A 21 2.82 -7.95 -3.72
CA TYR A 21 3.55 -8.74 -2.72
C TYR A 21 3.29 -10.23 -2.88
N ALA A 22 2.02 -10.65 -2.96
CA ALA A 22 1.65 -12.05 -3.14
C ALA A 22 2.22 -12.63 -4.43
N ARG A 23 2.15 -11.88 -5.54
CA ARG A 23 2.74 -12.28 -6.83
C ARG A 23 4.26 -12.40 -6.78
N ALA A 24 4.94 -11.50 -6.06
CA ALA A 24 6.39 -11.55 -5.91
C ALA A 24 6.82 -12.78 -5.07
N LEU A 25 6.11 -13.06 -3.97
CA LEU A 25 6.33 -14.28 -3.18
C LEU A 25 6.09 -15.56 -4.00
N ALA A 26 5.02 -15.61 -4.79
CA ALA A 26 4.72 -16.76 -5.65
C ALA A 26 5.82 -17.03 -6.70
N LYS A 27 6.57 -15.99 -7.10
CA LYS A 27 7.70 -16.09 -8.03
C LYS A 27 9.05 -16.32 -7.33
N GLY A 28 9.08 -16.35 -5.99
CA GLY A 28 10.33 -16.40 -5.23
C GLY A 28 11.15 -15.09 -5.27
N ASP A 29 10.57 -14.00 -5.78
CA ASP A 29 11.25 -12.70 -5.86
C ASP A 29 11.15 -11.95 -4.53
N THR A 30 12.08 -12.25 -3.64
CA THR A 30 12.15 -11.66 -2.29
C THR A 30 12.44 -10.17 -2.31
N TYR A 31 13.19 -9.68 -3.31
CA TYR A 31 13.51 -8.26 -3.46
C TYR A 31 12.27 -7.44 -3.85
N ALA A 32 11.54 -7.90 -4.86
CA ALA A 32 10.27 -7.27 -5.23
C ALA A 32 9.25 -7.37 -4.09
N ALA A 33 9.16 -8.53 -3.41
CA ALA A 33 8.28 -8.70 -2.26
C ALA A 33 8.60 -7.67 -1.16
N LYS A 34 9.89 -7.45 -0.85
CA LYS A 34 10.28 -6.42 0.12
C LYS A 34 9.81 -5.02 -0.30
N LYS A 35 10.00 -4.63 -1.56
CA LYS A 35 9.54 -3.33 -2.09
C LYS A 35 8.02 -3.17 -2.02
N TRP A 36 7.26 -4.20 -2.37
CA TRP A 36 5.80 -4.18 -2.26
C TRP A 36 5.35 -4.03 -0.80
N LYS A 37 6.02 -4.71 0.13
CA LYS A 37 5.73 -4.59 1.57
C LYS A 37 6.03 -3.19 2.10
N GLU A 38 7.16 -2.59 1.73
CA GLU A 38 7.54 -1.23 2.13
C GLU A 38 6.53 -0.19 1.62
N GLY A 39 6.17 -0.25 0.34
CA GLY A 39 5.18 0.68 -0.21
C GLY A 39 3.78 0.50 0.39
N TYR A 40 3.40 -0.71 0.79
CA TYR A 40 2.16 -0.94 1.54
C TYR A 40 2.18 -0.24 2.92
N GLN A 41 3.31 -0.27 3.64
CA GLN A 41 3.43 0.39 4.93
C GLN A 41 3.35 1.92 4.80
N LEU A 42 4.04 2.51 3.82
CA LEU A 42 3.97 3.95 3.56
C LEU A 42 2.54 4.41 3.26
N ILE A 43 1.76 3.60 2.55
CA ILE A 43 0.34 3.90 2.29
C ILE A 43 -0.47 3.86 3.60
N LYS A 44 -0.22 2.87 4.47
CA LYS A 44 -0.91 2.78 5.76
C LYS A 44 -0.60 3.97 6.66
N GLU A 45 0.67 4.36 6.74
CA GLU A 45 1.12 5.55 7.48
C GLU A 45 0.41 6.80 6.95
N ARG A 46 0.41 7.01 5.62
CA ARG A 46 -0.27 8.17 5.04
C ARG A 46 -1.78 8.19 5.29
N ILE A 47 -2.45 7.03 5.27
CA ILE A 47 -3.87 6.93 5.63
C ILE A 47 -4.08 7.29 7.11
N TYR A 48 -3.18 6.88 8.00
CA TYR A 48 -3.25 7.21 9.41
C TYR A 48 -3.14 8.72 9.62
N ASP A 49 -2.13 9.37 9.02
CA ASP A 49 -1.93 10.81 9.13
C ASP A 49 -3.16 11.60 8.64
N LEU A 50 -3.69 11.24 7.48
CA LEU A 50 -4.88 11.88 6.88
C LEU A 50 -6.16 11.72 7.71
N LYS A 51 -6.19 10.78 8.66
CA LYS A 51 -7.32 10.61 9.59
C LYS A 51 -7.17 11.44 10.87
N GLN A 52 -5.96 11.94 11.16
CA GLN A 52 -5.69 12.80 12.32
C GLN A 52 -5.76 14.30 11.95
N GLU A 53 -5.71 14.63 10.66
CA GLU A 53 -5.99 15.97 10.08
C GLU A 53 -7.49 16.25 9.98
#